data_AF-A0A4Q3SGS2-F1
#
_entry.id   AF-A0A4Q3SGS2-F1
#
_cell.length_a   1.000
_cell.length_b   1.000
_cell.length_c   1.000
_cell.angle_alpha   90.00
_cell.angle_beta   90.00
_cell.angle_gamma   90.00
#
_symmetry.space_group_name_H-M   'P 1'
#
loop_
_entity.id
_entity.type
_entity.pdbx_description
1 polymer ?
#
loop_
_entity_poly.entity_id
_entity_poly.type
_entity_poly.pdbx_seq_one_letter_code
_entity_poly.pdbx_strand_id
1 'polypeptide(L)'
;MEALMTLAADPAVWAALITLIVMEVVLGIDNLVFISILSNKLPEHQRQKARRIGISLALIMRLVLLSTLAFIVGLTAPVFELPWHGALN
;
A
#
# COMPACT_ATOMS: atom_id res chain seq x y z
N MET A 1 -18.73 3.01 -20.83
CA MET A 1 -17.65 2.22 -21.48
C MET A 1 -16.66 3.09 -22.24
N GLU A 2 -17.07 4.18 -22.90
CA GLU A 2 -16.13 5.00 -23.69
C GLU A 2 -14.94 5.55 -22.90
N ALA A 3 -15.16 6.10 -21.70
CA ALA A 3 -14.07 6.59 -20.85
C ALA A 3 -13.01 5.53 -20.53
N LEU A 4 -13.41 4.28 -20.29
CA LEU A 4 -12.48 3.17 -20.06
C LEU A 4 -11.69 2.83 -21.33
N MET A 5 -12.33 2.90 -22.50
CA MET A 5 -11.67 2.66 -23.79
C MET A 5 -10.67 3.77 -24.12
N THR A 6 -10.99 5.03 -23.78
CA THR A 6 -10.08 6.18 -23.93
C THR A 6 -8.87 6.05 -22.99
N LEU A 7 -9.09 5.68 -21.73
CA LEU A 7 -8.01 5.45 -20.76
C LEU A 7 -7.13 4.26 -21.14
N ALA A 8 -7.72 3.16 -21.62
CA ALA A 8 -6.97 1.98 -22.04
C ALA A 8 -6.14 2.21 -23.32
N ALA A 9 -6.57 3.15 -24.17
CA ALA A 9 -5.82 3.55 -25.36
C ALA A 9 -4.68 4.53 -25.06
N ASP A 10 -4.62 5.11 -23.86
CA ASP A 10 -3.58 6.05 -23.45
C ASP A 10 -2.30 5.31 -23.00
N PRO A 11 -1.16 5.49 -23.68
CA PRO A 11 0.12 4.90 -23.29
C PRO A 11 0.58 5.29 -21.88
N ALA A 12 0.19 6.48 -21.40
CA ALA A 12 0.58 6.97 -20.07
C ALA A 12 -0.05 6.13 -18.95
N VAL A 13 -1.28 5.65 -19.14
CA VAL A 13 -1.98 4.78 -18.16
C VAL A 13 -1.24 3.45 -18.01
N TRP A 14 -0.78 2.87 -19.12
CA TRP A 14 0.02 1.65 -19.08
C TRP A 14 1.37 1.86 -18.40
N ALA A 15 2.05 2.98 -18.67
CA ALA A 15 3.29 3.32 -17.99
C ALA A 15 3.08 3.48 -16.47
N ALA A 16 2.06 4.23 -16.06
CA ALA A 16 1.72 4.43 -14.65
C ALA A 16 1.37 3.11 -13.96
N LEU A 17 0.60 2.23 -14.61
CA LEU A 17 0.24 0.92 -14.09
C LEU A 17 1.47 0.03 -13.90
N ILE A 18 2.40 0.01 -14.87
CA ILE A 18 3.68 -0.70 -14.74
C ILE A 18 4.47 -0.14 -13.55
N THR A 19 4.59 1.18 -13.42
CA THR A 19 5.29 1.80 -12.30
C THR A 19 4.64 1.45 -10.96
N LEU A 20 3.31 1.46 -10.86
CA LEU A 20 2.58 1.05 -9.66
C LEU A 20 2.85 -0.41 -9.31
N ILE A 21 2.81 -1.31 -10.28
CA ILE A 21 3.13 -2.74 -10.07
C ILE A 21 4.57 -2.90 -9.58
N VAL A 22 5.52 -2.22 -10.20
CA VAL A 22 6.93 -2.27 -9.78
C VAL A 22 7.09 -1.76 -8.35
N MET A 23 6.46 -0.63 -8.01
CA MET A 23 6.55 -0.06 -6.66
C MET A 23 5.94 -0.99 -5.61
N GLU A 24 4.80 -1.61 -5.92
CA GLU A 24 4.14 -2.57 -5.04
C GLU A 24 5.01 -3.81 -4.80
N VAL A 25 5.68 -4.30 -5.84
CA VAL A 25 6.60 -5.45 -5.75
C VAL A 25 7.83 -5.10 -4.91
N VAL A 26 8.46 -3.95 -5.14
CA VAL A 26 9.64 -3.50 -4.38
C VAL A 26 9.31 -3.38 -2.89
N LEU A 27 8.23 -2.67 -2.56
CA LEU A 27 7.77 -2.52 -1.18
C LEU A 27 7.39 -3.87 -0.54
N GLY A 28 6.79 -4.78 -1.32
CA GLY A 28 6.47 -6.13 -0.86
C GLY A 28 7.71 -6.99 -0.58
N ILE A 29 8.75 -6.87 -1.41
CA ILE A 29 10.02 -7.58 -1.24
C ILE A 29 10.75 -7.07 0.00
N ASP A 30 10.84 -5.76 0.20
CA ASP A 30 11.53 -5.17 1.36
C ASP A 30 11.01 -5.75 2.69
N ASN A 31 9.69 -5.88 2.80
CA ASN A 31 9.01 -6.42 3.98
C ASN A 31 9.27 -7.94 4.17
N LEU A 32 9.27 -8.73 3.10
CA LEU A 32 9.58 -10.18 3.16
C LEU A 32 11.06 -10.44 3.46
N VAL A 33 11.96 -9.63 2.90
CA VAL A 33 13.41 -9.70 3.13
C VAL A 33 13.72 -9.42 4.59
N PHE A 34 13.10 -8.41 5.21
CA PHE A 34 13.27 -8.13 6.64
C PHE A 34 12.91 -9.34 7.52
N ILE A 35 11.76 -9.98 7.27
CA ILE A 35 11.32 -11.18 8.00
C ILE A 35 12.29 -12.34 7.77
N SER A 36 12.75 -12.53 6.53
CA SER A 36 13.68 -13.60 6.18
C SER A 36 15.03 -13.41 6.89
N ILE A 37 15.58 -12.20 6.88
CA ILE A 37 16.85 -11.85 7.55
C ILE A 37 16.75 -12.06 9.06
N LEU A 38 15.70 -11.53 9.70
CA LEU A 38 15.48 -11.72 11.13
C LEU A 38 15.32 -13.20 11.47
N SER A 39 14.51 -13.93 10.72
CA SER A 39 14.31 -15.36 10.94
C SER A 39 15.60 -16.16 10.79
N ASN A 40 16.49 -15.81 9.86
CA ASN A 40 17.76 -16.53 9.64
C ASN A 40 18.76 -16.36 10.79
N LYS A 41 18.65 -15.31 11.61
CA LYS A 41 19.37 -15.18 12.90
C LYS A 41 18.80 -16.07 14.02
N LEU A 42 17.61 -16.64 13.79
CA LEU A 42 16.99 -17.83 14.38
C LEU A 42 17.86 -19.09 14.55
N PRO A 43 18.10 -19.68 15.74
CA PRO A 43 18.42 -21.11 15.84
C PRO A 43 17.38 -21.95 15.09
N GLU A 44 17.82 -23.04 14.43
CA GLU A 44 17.02 -23.79 13.44
C GLU A 44 15.65 -24.25 13.93
N HIS A 45 15.55 -24.62 15.21
CA HIS A 45 14.30 -24.98 15.88
C HIS A 45 13.25 -23.84 15.87
N GLN A 46 13.67 -22.57 15.90
CA GLN A 46 12.78 -21.41 16.00
C GLN A 46 12.53 -20.69 14.67
N ARG A 47 13.34 -20.96 13.63
CA ARG A 47 13.21 -20.34 12.29
C ARG A 47 11.81 -20.48 11.71
N GLN A 48 11.23 -21.67 11.79
CA GLN A 48 9.93 -21.96 11.21
C GLN A 48 8.80 -21.19 11.91
N LYS A 49 8.86 -21.11 13.26
CA LYS A 49 7.92 -20.30 14.07
C LYS A 49 8.11 -18.81 13.79
N ALA A 50 9.34 -18.31 13.80
CA ALA A 50 9.65 -16.91 13.54
C ALA A 50 9.20 -16.47 12.14
N ARG A 51 9.41 -17.29 11.11
CA ARG A 51 8.93 -17.02 9.75
C ARG A 51 7.40 -17.00 9.68
N ARG A 52 6.73 -17.98 10.30
CA ARG A 52 5.25 -18.06 10.30
C ARG A 52 4.63 -16.86 11.04
N ILE A 53 5.18 -16.48 12.19
CA ILE A 53 4.76 -15.31 12.95
C ILE A 53 5.05 -14.03 12.16
N GLY A 54 6.24 -13.89 11.58
CA GLY A 54 6.62 -12.72 10.80
C GLY A 54 5.74 -12.51 9.57
N ILE A 55 5.45 -13.58 8.81
CA ILE A 55 4.53 -13.51 7.66
C ILE A 55 3.10 -13.18 8.11
N SER A 56 2.62 -13.80 9.19
CA SER A 56 1.27 -13.54 9.70
C SER A 56 1.14 -12.10 10.18
N LEU A 57 2.13 -11.60 10.94
CA LEU A 57 2.15 -10.23 11.42
C LEU A 57 2.25 -9.23 10.27
N ALA A 58 3.06 -9.51 9.25
CA ALA A 58 3.20 -8.67 8.06
C ALA A 58 1.90 -8.58 7.25
N LEU A 59 1.19 -9.69 7.07
CA LEU A 59 -0.13 -9.72 6.45
C LEU A 59 -1.14 -8.90 7.26
N ILE A 60 -1.17 -9.06 8.58
CA ILE A 60 -2.06 -8.30 9.47
C ILE A 60 -1.77 -6.80 9.38
N MET A 61 -0.50 -6.39 9.49
CA MET A 61 -0.10 -4.98 9.38
C MET A 61 -0.53 -4.39 8.03
N ARG A 62 -0.34 -5.14 6.95
CA ARG A 62 -0.78 -4.72 5.62
C ARG A 62 -2.29 -4.55 5.54
N LEU A 63 -3.07 -5.51 6.06
CA LEU A 63 -4.54 -5.41 6.09
C LEU A 63 -5.01 -4.21 6.91
N VAL A 64 -4.37 -3.93 8.04
CA VAL A 64 -4.69 -2.75 8.87
C VAL A 64 -4.42 -1.46 8.12
N LEU A 65 -3.24 -1.33 7.48
CA LEU A 65 -2.89 -0.16 6.69
C LEU A 65 -3.81 0.02 5.49
N LEU A 66 -4.10 -1.06 4.74
CA LEU A 66 -5.02 -1.03 3.60
C LEU A 66 -6.45 -0.66 4.04
N SER A 67 -6.93 -1.21 5.17
CA SER A 67 -8.26 -0.89 5.71
C SER A 67 -8.34 0.59 6.14
N THR A 68 -7.27 1.10 6.75
CA THR A 68 -7.16 2.52 7.14
C THR A 68 -7.15 3.42 5.90
N LEU A 69 -6.40 3.05 4.87
CA LEU A 69 -6.35 3.79 3.61
C LEU A 69 -7.70 3.75 2.89
N ALA A 70 -8.38 2.61 2.86
CA ALA A 70 -9.72 2.47 2.31
C ALA A 70 -10.73 3.36 3.06
N PHE A 71 -10.62 3.42 4.39
CA PHE A 71 -11.43 4.33 5.21
C PHE A 71 -11.15 5.80 4.88
N ILE A 72 -9.87 6.17 4.73
CA ILE A 72 -9.46 7.55 4.39
C ILE A 72 -9.95 7.95 2.99
N VAL A 73 -9.75 7.11 1.98
CA VAL A 73 -10.21 7.39 0.60
C VAL A 73 -11.74 7.48 0.53
N GLY A 74 -12.45 6.75 1.40
CA GLY A 74 -13.90 6.82 1.54
C GLY A 74 -14.42 8.14 2.13
N LEU A 75 -13.57 8.96 2.75
CA LEU A 75 -13.91 10.32 3.20
C LEU A 75 -14.03 11.24 1.97
N THR A 76 -15.14 11.08 1.27
CA THR A 76 -15.53 11.87 0.08
C THR A 76 -16.08 13.25 0.44
N ALA A 77 -16.43 13.49 1.71
CA ALA A 77 -16.73 14.81 2.24
C ALA A 77 -15.45 15.48 2.77
N PRO A 78 -15.22 16.79 2.49
CA PRO A 78 -14.10 17.51 3.06
C PRO A 78 -14.18 17.47 4.59
N VAL A 79 -13.21 16.78 5.22
CA VAL A 79 -13.18 16.62 6.69
C VAL A 79 -12.91 17.96 7.38
N PHE A 80 -12.27 18.88 6.66
CA PHE A 80 -12.02 20.25 7.09
C PHE A 80 -12.36 21.22 5.96
N GLU A 81 -13.48 21.93 6.08
CA GLU A 81 -13.67 23.17 5.34
C GLU A 81 -13.01 24.29 6.15
N LEU A 82 -11.84 24.76 5.72
CA LEU A 82 -11.27 26.00 6.24
C LEU A 82 -12.22 27.14 5.85
N PRO A 83 -12.87 27.84 6.80
CA PRO A 83 -13.69 29.00 6.48
C PRO A 83 -12.76 30.19 6.19
N TRP A 84 -11.93 30.09 5.15
CA TRP A 84 -11.18 31.23 4.66
C TRP A 84 -12.10 32.06 3.77
N HIS A 85 -13.03 32.78 4.41
CA HIS A 85 -13.62 33.95 3.80
C HIS A 85 -12.52 34.99 3.73
N GLY A 86 -11.85 35.07 2.58
CA GLY A 86 -10.97 36.18 2.27
C GLY A 86 -11.79 37.47 2.34
N ALA A 87 -11.74 38.14 3.49
CA ALA A 87 -12.18 39.51 3.64
C ALA A 87 -11.20 40.38 2.86
N LEU A 88 -11.46 40.58 1.58
CA LEU A 88 -10.87 41.64 0.78
C LEU A 88 -12.04 42.38 0.12
N ASN A 89 -12.55 43.38 0.85
CA ASN A 89 -13.18 44.57 0.27
C ASN A 89 -12.12 45.38 -0.49
#